data_AF-A0AAV9HU52-F1
#
_entry.id   AF-A0AAV9HU52-F1
#
_cell.length_a   1.000
_cell.length_b   1.000
_cell.length_c   1.000
_cell.angle_alpha   90.00
_cell.angle_beta   90.00
_cell.angle_gamma   90.00
#
_symmetry.space_group_name_H-M   'P 1'
#
loop_
_entity.id
_entity.type
_entity.pdbx_description
1 polymer ?
#
loop_
_entity_poly.entity_id
_entity_poly.type
_entity_poly.pdbx_seq_one_letter_code
_entity_poly.pdbx_strand_id
1 'polypeptide(L)'
;MEKVDSKPLEPAPQAPDSPITNAPNIFRTETSLTDATLVDRHASPVSEDMPTGLAGNPPRKKSYSEQPACYSTSPVASKLFSAATHKESPTTGLRSKLFQTLHDQSNALLQPTNLAVESNIDVLRITCEEGIYLPGQNTKQVEAVLGELEEYGASSSLLPSSPPEQPRLLAFFIKLEKSPSAAFGHRASISQKLVEELFAKFDVHQSFLGDLVGRPDYWSASGRVKNAAAGGYEFFCQHPRWAQASRYETGKGAAAAMQGHRAPCSVYMHHSRAQNLTLYLIAASASEDWIPSVLDRVGVLGGGEEASGLNTGAGAGSRSVPSSETRQALASSPFMLHAILSTVAFEQSIGYVAAVRDRLMTQIKQVNDYSDSDSHRSGGGGGGGKNRAGAAGKSTSSDRAMLENITRELHSVSQTADTGIANAHMSIKIAERMLEAHSAFMMMTTGGADLDDGSQKEGPAQIFIRDTHNALEYVRNSFYCQKDWLSSYKARKDTAMNFVFNVVTQHDSATNVEISYRMAQDSSSMNAVTILTLIFLPGTFLSTVFSSVAFSSSETGAAETTDWFVPFIIAACLLTVGSWSVWYFRSVMARWRLSAFLRAKKALSRRRKVDGGGDIV
;
A
#
# COMPACT_ATOMS: atom_id res chain seq x y z
N MET A 1 68.08 -55.17 18.72
CA MET A 1 66.62 -55.42 18.65
C MET A 1 65.96 -54.08 18.87
N GLU A 2 65.12 -53.50 18.04
CA GLU A 2 64.64 -53.70 16.67
C GLU A 2 63.91 -52.37 16.35
N LYS A 3 63.90 -51.97 15.08
CA LYS A 3 63.31 -50.73 14.52
C LYS A 3 61.91 -50.41 15.06
N VAL A 4 61.55 -49.12 15.12
CA VAL A 4 60.50 -48.50 14.28
C VAL A 4 60.72 -46.97 14.26
N ASP A 5 61.07 -46.44 13.09
CA ASP A 5 61.00 -45.01 12.74
C ASP A 5 59.54 -44.60 12.47
N SER A 6 59.11 -43.46 13.01
CA SER A 6 57.86 -42.81 12.61
C SER A 6 58.08 -41.32 12.32
N LYS A 7 57.76 -40.94 11.08
CA LYS A 7 57.82 -39.57 10.52
C LYS A 7 56.88 -38.61 11.26
N PRO A 8 57.20 -37.30 11.34
CA PRO A 8 56.24 -36.28 11.74
C PRO A 8 55.31 -35.90 10.57
N LEU A 9 54.00 -35.86 10.84
CA LEU A 9 52.98 -35.31 9.93
C LEU A 9 52.95 -33.78 10.01
N GLU A 10 52.98 -33.17 8.83
CA GLU A 10 52.75 -31.76 8.55
C GLU A 10 51.23 -31.46 8.58
N PRO A 11 50.77 -30.37 9.24
CA PRO A 11 49.34 -30.06 9.33
C PRO A 11 48.79 -29.35 8.09
N ALA A 12 47.59 -29.78 7.68
CA ALA A 12 46.79 -29.28 6.57
C ALA A 12 46.28 -27.83 6.80
N PRO A 13 45.95 -27.08 5.72
CA PRO A 13 45.71 -25.64 5.75
C PRO A 13 44.35 -25.26 6.36
N GLN A 14 44.35 -24.17 7.14
CA GLN A 14 43.16 -23.54 7.72
C GLN A 14 42.28 -22.90 6.64
N ALA A 15 40.97 -23.13 6.77
CA ALA A 15 39.91 -22.55 5.96
C ALA A 15 39.68 -21.06 6.33
N PRO A 16 39.18 -20.24 5.39
CA PRO A 16 39.11 -18.79 5.54
C PRO A 16 38.01 -18.31 6.49
N ASP A 17 38.35 -17.27 7.25
CA ASP A 17 37.46 -16.53 8.14
C ASP A 17 36.19 -16.03 7.44
N SER A 18 35.10 -16.06 8.20
CA SER A 18 33.76 -15.66 7.83
C SER A 18 33.58 -14.13 7.93
N PRO A 19 32.55 -13.57 7.25
CA PRO A 19 32.50 -12.15 6.91
C PRO A 19 32.00 -11.27 8.06
N ILE A 20 32.59 -10.08 8.09
CA ILE A 20 32.33 -8.90 8.90
C ILE A 20 30.83 -8.58 9.00
N THR A 21 30.30 -8.61 10.22
CA THR A 21 29.01 -8.08 10.64
C THR A 21 29.12 -6.57 10.89
N ASN A 22 28.63 -5.76 9.95
CA ASN A 22 28.46 -4.31 10.16
C ASN A 22 27.03 -4.00 10.65
N ALA A 23 26.89 -3.65 11.92
CA ALA A 23 25.73 -2.95 12.46
C ALA A 23 26.03 -1.43 12.46
N PRO A 24 25.10 -0.55 12.06
CA PRO A 24 25.35 0.88 12.07
C PRO A 24 25.19 1.46 13.49
N ASN A 25 26.31 1.88 14.08
CA ASN A 25 26.35 2.76 15.26
C ASN A 25 25.85 4.15 14.86
N ILE A 26 24.60 4.48 15.22
CA ILE A 26 23.94 5.76 14.84
C ILE A 26 24.33 6.94 15.75
N PHE A 27 25.15 6.75 16.79
CA PHE A 27 25.55 7.83 17.71
C PHE A 27 27.05 8.10 17.74
N ARG A 28 27.64 8.42 16.59
CA ARG A 28 28.97 9.07 16.57
C ARG A 28 29.11 9.99 15.36
N THR A 29 28.82 11.27 15.55
CA THR A 29 29.23 12.34 14.64
C THR A 29 30.70 12.68 14.92
N GLU A 30 31.61 12.22 14.05
CA GLU A 30 32.95 12.79 13.95
C GLU A 30 33.01 13.73 12.75
N THR A 31 33.05 15.03 13.05
CA THR A 31 33.55 16.07 12.17
C THR A 31 35.04 15.87 11.92
N SER A 32 35.42 15.65 10.66
CA SER A 32 36.77 15.95 10.17
C SER A 32 36.69 16.32 8.69
N LEU A 33 36.85 17.61 8.41
CA LEU A 33 37.29 18.11 7.10
C LEU A 33 38.78 17.79 6.94
N THR A 34 39.18 17.23 5.79
CA THR A 34 40.19 17.81 4.87
C THR A 34 40.35 16.95 3.61
N ASP A 35 40.46 17.66 2.48
CA ASP A 35 41.11 17.30 1.21
C ASP A 35 40.70 16.05 0.42
N ALA A 36 39.96 16.29 -0.67
CA ALA A 36 40.46 15.97 -2.01
C ALA A 36 39.70 16.78 -3.07
N THR A 37 40.33 17.87 -3.49
CA THR A 37 40.14 18.53 -4.78
C THR A 37 40.35 17.54 -5.94
N LEU A 38 39.41 17.43 -6.88
CA LEU A 38 39.72 17.71 -8.28
C LEU A 38 38.43 17.98 -9.05
N VAL A 39 38.27 19.27 -9.35
CA VAL A 39 37.31 19.86 -10.27
C VAL A 39 37.85 19.63 -11.68
N ASP A 40 37.02 19.13 -12.59
CA ASP A 40 37.16 19.48 -14.00
C ASP A 40 36.05 20.45 -14.40
N ARG A 41 36.49 21.58 -14.94
CA ARG A 41 35.75 22.82 -15.19
C ARG A 41 35.71 22.99 -16.70
N HIS A 42 34.52 23.13 -17.28
CA HIS A 42 34.22 23.95 -18.46
C HIS A 42 32.69 23.93 -18.61
N ALA A 43 31.93 25.01 -18.78
CA ALA A 43 32.21 26.43 -18.98
C ALA A 43 30.93 27.22 -18.60
N SER A 44 31.09 28.48 -18.16
CA SER A 44 29.99 29.45 -18.00
C SER A 44 29.93 30.39 -19.23
N PRO A 45 29.09 31.44 -19.26
CA PRO A 45 27.90 31.53 -20.11
C PRO A 45 28.04 32.59 -21.21
N VAL A 46 27.17 32.56 -22.22
CA VAL A 46 27.00 33.68 -23.16
C VAL A 46 25.57 34.19 -23.07
N SER A 47 25.50 35.47 -22.73
CA SER A 47 24.35 36.39 -22.81
C SER A 47 23.95 36.67 -24.25
N GLU A 48 22.66 36.68 -24.56
CA GLU A 48 22.14 37.50 -25.67
C GLU A 48 20.64 37.82 -25.49
N ASP A 49 20.41 39.12 -25.31
CA ASP A 49 19.30 40.00 -25.65
C ASP A 49 17.85 39.52 -25.86
N MET A 50 16.96 40.22 -25.13
CA MET A 50 15.54 40.39 -25.42
C MET A 50 15.31 41.26 -26.67
N PRO A 51 14.11 41.11 -27.28
CA PRO A 51 13.30 42.32 -27.45
C PRO A 51 11.87 42.18 -26.91
N THR A 52 11.41 43.30 -26.38
CA THR A 52 10.07 43.59 -25.83
C THR A 52 8.96 43.58 -26.88
N GLY A 53 7.78 43.08 -26.50
CA GLY A 53 6.50 43.60 -26.98
C GLY A 53 5.45 42.56 -27.35
N LEU A 54 4.46 42.35 -26.46
CA LEU A 54 3.03 42.54 -26.71
C LEU A 54 2.18 41.83 -25.64
N ALA A 55 1.28 42.60 -25.05
CA ALA A 55 0.39 42.21 -23.97
C ALA A 55 -0.67 41.17 -24.41
N GLY A 56 -0.89 40.17 -23.56
CA GLY A 56 -2.00 39.21 -23.69
C GLY A 56 -2.26 38.51 -22.35
N ASN A 57 -3.49 38.65 -21.85
CA ASN A 57 -3.98 38.15 -20.54
C ASN A 57 -3.71 36.65 -20.28
N PRO A 58 -3.45 36.24 -19.02
CA PRO A 58 -3.27 34.82 -18.67
C PRO A 58 -4.62 34.08 -18.56
N PRO A 59 -4.70 32.80 -19.01
CA PRO A 59 -5.91 32.01 -18.83
C PRO A 59 -6.00 31.39 -17.42
N ARG A 60 -7.23 31.33 -16.92
CA ARG A 60 -7.70 30.70 -15.68
C ARG A 60 -7.08 29.32 -15.42
N LYS A 61 -6.39 29.18 -14.28
CA LYS A 61 -6.08 27.87 -13.67
C LYS A 61 -7.39 27.20 -13.20
N LYS A 62 -7.74 26.07 -13.81
CA LYS A 62 -8.73 25.13 -13.26
C LYS A 62 -8.02 24.30 -12.18
N SER A 63 -8.45 24.49 -10.93
CA SER A 63 -8.14 23.59 -9.81
C SER A 63 -8.81 22.24 -10.08
N TYR A 64 -8.01 21.19 -10.23
CA TYR A 64 -8.48 19.82 -10.09
C TYR A 64 -8.44 19.47 -8.60
N SER A 65 -9.63 19.30 -7.99
CA SER A 65 -9.78 18.71 -6.66
C SER A 65 -9.78 17.19 -6.81
N GLU A 66 -8.65 16.54 -6.53
CA GLU A 66 -8.63 15.09 -6.33
C GLU A 66 -9.05 14.78 -4.89
N GLN A 67 -10.30 14.32 -4.74
CA GLN A 67 -10.77 13.66 -3.53
C GLN A 67 -10.28 12.20 -3.54
N PRO A 68 -9.59 11.70 -2.51
CA PRO A 68 -9.40 10.27 -2.36
C PRO A 68 -10.71 9.61 -1.95
N ALA A 69 -11.10 8.55 -2.69
CA ALA A 69 -12.29 7.77 -2.46
C ALA A 69 -12.32 7.15 -1.05
N CYS A 70 -13.36 7.45 -0.28
CA CYS A 70 -13.68 6.79 0.98
C CYS A 70 -14.07 5.33 0.75
N TYR A 71 -13.36 4.39 1.38
CA TYR A 71 -13.73 2.98 1.41
C TYR A 71 -14.53 2.63 2.68
N SER A 72 -15.77 2.20 2.44
CA SER A 72 -16.62 1.28 3.21
C SER A 72 -16.31 1.06 4.70
N THR A 73 -17.05 1.76 5.56
CA THR A 73 -17.20 1.47 6.99
C THR A 73 -17.95 0.16 7.26
N SER A 74 -17.51 -0.60 8.27
CA SER A 74 -18.27 -1.73 8.86
C SER A 74 -19.71 -1.31 9.25
N PRO A 75 -20.74 -2.19 9.15
CA PRO A 75 -22.15 -1.86 9.38
C PRO A 75 -22.48 -1.30 10.77
N VAL A 76 -21.57 -1.45 11.74
CA VAL A 76 -21.73 -0.93 13.11
C VAL A 76 -21.34 0.56 13.20
N ALA A 77 -20.39 1.02 12.37
CA ALA A 77 -19.95 2.42 12.36
C ALA A 77 -20.89 3.35 11.55
N SER A 78 -21.56 2.83 10.50
CA SER A 78 -22.45 3.66 9.67
C SER A 78 -23.80 3.98 10.33
N LYS A 79 -24.24 3.17 11.29
CA LYS A 79 -25.49 3.40 12.03
C LYS A 79 -25.41 4.49 13.10
N LEU A 80 -24.21 5.00 13.42
CA LEU A 80 -24.02 6.02 14.44
C LEU A 80 -24.11 7.47 13.93
N PHE A 81 -24.21 7.70 12.61
CA PHE A 81 -24.14 9.05 12.03
C PHE A 81 -25.43 9.56 11.37
N SER A 82 -26.54 8.82 11.44
CA SER A 82 -27.80 9.19 10.77
C SER A 82 -28.92 9.57 11.75
N ALA A 83 -28.76 10.65 12.51
CA ALA A 83 -29.90 11.29 13.19
C ALA A 83 -29.61 12.75 13.57
N ALA A 84 -29.82 13.68 12.64
CA ALA A 84 -29.93 15.09 13.00
C ALA A 84 -30.72 15.89 11.94
N THR A 85 -32.04 15.73 11.94
CA THR A 85 -32.93 16.79 11.44
C THR A 85 -33.97 17.07 12.52
N HIS A 86 -33.83 18.18 13.22
CA HIS A 86 -34.93 19.10 13.57
C HIS A 86 -34.39 20.30 14.37
N LYS A 87 -34.96 21.47 14.02
CA LYS A 87 -34.61 22.84 14.42
C LYS A 87 -34.54 23.06 15.94
N GLU A 88 -33.45 23.64 16.43
CA GLU A 88 -33.38 24.58 17.57
C GLU A 88 -31.98 25.25 17.64
N SER A 89 -31.90 26.43 18.27
CA SER A 89 -30.83 27.45 18.27
C SER A 89 -29.35 26.99 18.09
N PRO A 90 -28.52 27.66 17.24
CA PRO A 90 -27.43 26.98 16.52
C PRO A 90 -26.10 26.79 17.26
N THR A 91 -25.81 27.50 18.35
CA THR A 91 -24.43 27.56 18.89
C THR A 91 -24.26 26.88 20.25
N THR A 92 -25.21 27.04 21.16
CA THR A 92 -25.19 26.39 22.49
C THR A 92 -25.61 24.92 22.41
N GLY A 93 -26.61 24.62 21.58
CA GLY A 93 -27.09 23.25 21.36
C GLY A 93 -26.12 22.38 20.56
N LEU A 94 -25.31 22.99 19.68
CA LEU A 94 -24.32 22.23 18.91
C LEU A 94 -23.15 21.82 19.79
N ARG A 95 -22.62 22.74 20.63
CA ARG A 95 -21.55 22.41 21.59
C ARG A 95 -22.02 21.34 22.58
N SER A 96 -23.19 21.49 23.18
CA SER A 96 -23.70 20.48 24.13
C SER A 96 -23.90 19.11 23.47
N LYS A 97 -24.45 19.06 22.25
CA LYS A 97 -24.59 17.82 21.47
C LYS A 97 -23.24 17.20 21.11
N LEU A 98 -22.24 18.01 20.77
CA LEU A 98 -20.90 17.54 20.41
C LEU A 98 -20.15 16.99 21.63
N PHE A 99 -20.25 17.67 22.78
CA PHE A 99 -19.74 17.16 24.05
C PHE A 99 -20.44 15.88 24.50
N GLN A 100 -21.77 15.81 24.37
CA GLN A 100 -22.53 14.60 24.67
C GLN A 100 -22.10 13.44 23.77
N THR A 101 -21.94 13.68 22.47
CA THR A 101 -21.49 12.67 21.50
C THR A 101 -20.09 12.15 21.83
N LEU A 102 -19.16 13.04 22.19
CA LEU A 102 -17.80 12.65 22.60
C LEU A 102 -17.80 11.86 23.91
N HIS A 103 -18.66 12.25 24.85
CA HIS A 103 -18.83 11.55 26.13
C HIS A 103 -19.41 10.15 25.92
N ASP A 104 -20.46 10.02 25.10
CA ASP A 104 -21.08 8.74 24.77
C ASP A 104 -20.11 7.81 24.01
N GLN A 105 -19.28 8.38 23.12
CA GLN A 105 -18.20 7.65 22.45
C GLN A 105 -17.13 7.17 23.44
N SER A 106 -16.72 8.03 24.38
CA SER A 106 -15.74 7.67 25.40
C SER A 106 -16.25 6.51 26.26
N ASN A 107 -17.49 6.60 26.74
CA ASN A 107 -18.13 5.56 27.54
C ASN A 107 -18.28 4.23 26.77
N ALA A 108 -18.54 4.27 25.47
CA ALA A 108 -18.58 3.07 24.63
C ALA A 108 -17.20 2.41 24.50
N LEU A 109 -16.12 3.18 24.51
CA LEU A 109 -14.76 2.67 24.43
C LEU A 109 -14.23 2.12 25.76
N LEU A 110 -14.67 2.67 26.90
CA LEU A 110 -14.31 2.21 28.25
C LEU A 110 -14.92 0.86 28.67
N GLN A 111 -15.61 0.16 27.77
CA GLN A 111 -16.22 -1.14 28.05
C GLN A 111 -15.18 -2.25 28.31
N PRO A 112 -15.50 -3.25 29.14
CA PRO A 112 -14.61 -4.38 29.44
C PRO A 112 -14.32 -5.30 28.24
N THR A 113 -14.99 -5.08 27.11
CA THR A 113 -14.68 -5.74 25.84
C THR A 113 -13.43 -5.18 25.17
N ASN A 114 -13.14 -3.88 25.37
CA ASN A 114 -12.00 -3.18 24.76
C ASN A 114 -10.79 -3.09 25.69
N LEU A 115 -11.02 -3.16 27.00
CA LEU A 115 -10.00 -3.04 28.04
C LEU A 115 -9.83 -4.36 28.81
N ALA A 116 -8.68 -4.56 29.44
CA ALA A 116 -8.46 -5.72 30.27
C ALA A 116 -9.16 -5.61 31.63
N VAL A 117 -9.55 -6.75 32.22
CA VAL A 117 -10.10 -6.76 33.59
C VAL A 117 -9.01 -6.37 34.58
N GLU A 118 -7.81 -6.94 34.43
CA GLU A 118 -6.61 -6.56 35.16
C GLU A 118 -5.57 -6.02 34.18
N SER A 119 -4.82 -5.00 34.60
CA SER A 119 -3.73 -4.45 33.78
C SER A 119 -2.58 -5.45 33.70
N ASN A 120 -1.95 -5.53 32.55
CA ASN A 120 -0.71 -6.24 32.27
C ASN A 120 0.08 -5.39 31.27
N ILE A 121 0.73 -4.35 31.78
CA ILE A 121 1.43 -3.34 30.98
C ILE A 121 2.91 -3.29 31.36
N ASP A 122 3.78 -3.00 30.41
CA ASP A 122 5.19 -2.83 30.72
C ASP A 122 5.47 -1.36 31.06
N VAL A 123 6.33 -1.10 32.05
CA VAL A 123 6.62 0.24 32.56
C VAL A 123 8.11 0.52 32.42
N LEU A 124 8.47 1.65 31.81
CA LEU A 124 9.84 2.14 31.75
C LEU A 124 9.94 3.44 32.54
N ARG A 125 10.73 3.41 33.61
CA ARG A 125 11.06 4.55 34.46
C ARG A 125 12.50 4.97 34.16
N ILE A 126 12.70 6.24 33.83
CA ILE A 126 14.03 6.80 33.59
C ILE A 126 14.20 8.08 34.41
N THR A 127 15.30 8.13 35.14
CA THR A 127 15.86 9.32 35.77
C THR A 127 17.30 9.49 35.25
N CYS A 128 17.94 10.62 35.56
CA CYS A 128 19.34 10.84 35.23
C CYS A 128 20.29 9.79 35.85
N GLU A 129 19.88 9.14 36.94
CA GLU A 129 20.70 8.20 37.71
C GLU A 129 20.32 6.73 37.49
N GLU A 130 19.04 6.47 37.23
CA GLU A 130 18.50 5.12 37.17
C GLU A 130 17.54 4.96 36.00
N GLY A 131 17.65 3.84 35.28
CA GLY A 131 16.66 3.45 34.26
C GLY A 131 16.19 2.04 34.56
N ILE A 132 14.91 1.88 34.86
CA ILE A 132 14.28 0.61 35.22
C ILE A 132 13.18 0.28 34.23
N TYR A 133 13.21 -0.94 33.70
CA TYR A 133 12.14 -1.54 32.92
C TYR A 133 11.47 -2.66 33.73
N LEU A 134 10.17 -2.53 33.93
CA LEU A 134 9.32 -3.43 34.69
C LEU A 134 8.29 -4.07 33.74
N PRO A 135 8.52 -5.31 33.28
CA PRO A 135 7.55 -5.99 32.42
C PRO A 135 6.30 -6.44 33.21
N GLY A 136 5.16 -6.45 32.54
CA GLY A 136 3.93 -7.11 32.99
C GLY A 136 3.38 -6.66 34.35
N GLN A 137 3.34 -5.35 34.59
CA GLN A 137 2.84 -4.76 35.83
C GLN A 137 1.31 -4.77 35.89
N ASN A 138 0.80 -5.14 37.07
CA ASN A 138 -0.63 -5.08 37.39
C ASN A 138 -1.07 -3.69 37.85
N THR A 139 -2.39 -3.48 37.97
CA THR A 139 -2.95 -2.17 38.32
C THR A 139 -2.38 -1.61 39.64
N LYS A 140 -2.24 -2.44 40.69
CA LYS A 140 -1.71 -1.99 41.99
C LYS A 140 -0.22 -1.63 41.92
N GLN A 141 0.57 -2.38 41.14
CA GLN A 141 1.99 -2.08 40.93
C GLN A 141 2.16 -0.77 40.16
N VAL A 142 1.32 -0.52 39.15
CA VAL A 142 1.34 0.76 38.42
C VAL A 142 0.91 1.91 39.32
N GLU A 143 -0.14 1.74 40.13
CA GLU A 143 -0.58 2.72 41.15
C GLU A 143 0.56 3.02 42.15
N ALA A 144 1.31 2.01 42.59
CA ALA A 144 2.47 2.20 43.47
C ALA A 144 3.58 3.02 42.79
N VAL A 145 3.91 2.70 41.52
CA VAL A 145 4.86 3.51 40.73
C VAL A 145 4.36 4.95 40.59
N LEU A 146 3.06 5.16 40.38
CA LEU A 146 2.46 6.49 40.30
C LEU A 146 2.46 7.25 41.63
N GLY A 147 2.39 6.53 42.76
CA GLY A 147 2.48 7.08 44.12
C GLY A 147 3.90 7.47 44.52
N GLU A 148 4.91 6.66 44.18
CA GLU A 148 6.33 7.01 44.38
C GLU A 148 6.69 8.34 43.69
N LEU A 149 6.11 8.59 42.52
CA LEU A 149 6.32 9.85 41.79
C LEU A 149 5.72 11.06 42.50
N GLU A 150 4.66 10.88 43.29
CA GLU A 150 4.00 11.91 44.09
C GLU A 150 4.73 12.18 45.41
N GLU A 151 5.21 11.14 46.09
CA GLU A 151 5.99 11.29 47.33
C GLU A 151 7.31 12.06 47.09
N TYR A 152 7.93 11.83 45.94
CA TYR A 152 9.09 12.62 45.48
C TYR A 152 8.77 14.09 45.16
N GLY A 153 7.52 14.40 44.82
CA GLY A 153 7.05 15.77 44.58
C GLY A 153 6.58 16.48 45.86
N ALA A 154 6.01 15.74 46.81
CA ALA A 154 5.43 16.24 48.05
C ALA A 154 6.46 16.52 49.15
N SER A 155 7.66 15.93 49.07
CA SER A 155 8.78 16.27 49.97
C SER A 155 9.37 17.67 49.71
N SER A 156 8.92 18.37 48.65
CA SER A 156 9.13 19.80 48.42
C SER A 156 7.87 20.60 48.82
N SER A 157 7.49 20.54 50.10
CA SER A 157 6.24 21.09 50.65
C SER A 157 6.36 22.53 51.17
N LEU A 158 6.83 23.44 50.33
CA LEU A 158 6.54 24.88 50.42
C LEU A 158 6.53 25.37 48.97
N LEU A 159 5.41 25.92 48.49
CA LEU A 159 5.22 26.53 47.14
C LEU A 159 6.45 26.38 46.23
N PRO A 160 6.50 25.43 45.27
CA PRO A 160 7.74 25.14 44.56
C PRO A 160 8.09 26.35 43.70
N SER A 161 8.93 27.22 44.25
CA SER A 161 9.55 28.35 43.54
C SER A 161 10.57 27.85 42.51
N SER A 162 10.89 26.55 42.51
CA SER A 162 11.72 25.86 41.54
C SER A 162 11.13 24.48 41.18
N PRO A 163 11.09 24.09 39.89
CA PRO A 163 10.75 22.72 39.48
C PRO A 163 11.76 21.70 40.04
N PRO A 164 11.40 20.41 40.18
CA PRO A 164 12.33 19.38 40.60
C PRO A 164 13.57 19.36 39.68
N GLU A 165 14.75 19.28 40.31
CA GLU A 165 16.04 19.62 39.70
C GLU A 165 16.45 18.66 38.56
N GLN A 166 15.98 17.40 38.59
CA GLN A 166 16.34 16.38 37.61
C GLN A 166 15.16 15.98 36.69
N PRO A 167 15.38 15.89 35.38
CA PRO A 167 14.37 15.44 34.43
C PRO A 167 14.06 13.94 34.57
N ARG A 168 12.81 13.58 34.35
CA ARG A 168 12.31 12.21 34.49
C ARG A 168 11.41 11.81 33.31
N LEU A 169 11.46 10.53 32.94
CA LEU A 169 10.57 9.93 31.95
C LEU A 169 9.87 8.70 32.52
N LEU A 170 8.58 8.58 32.23
CA LEU A 170 7.75 7.43 32.53
C LEU A 170 7.02 7.00 31.26
N ALA A 171 7.25 5.78 30.78
CA ALA A 171 6.56 5.25 29.62
C ALA A 171 5.78 3.97 29.96
N PHE A 172 4.52 3.94 29.54
CA PHE A 172 3.64 2.78 29.67
C PHE A 172 3.45 2.13 28.30
N PHE A 173 3.84 0.86 28.20
CA PHE A 173 3.66 0.05 27.00
C PHE A 173 2.42 -0.84 27.16
N ILE A 174 1.41 -0.55 26.34
CA ILE A 174 0.10 -1.16 26.35
C ILE A 174 0.00 -2.08 25.13
N LYS A 175 -0.22 -3.37 25.40
CA LYS A 175 -0.29 -4.40 24.36
C LYS A 175 -1.72 -4.48 23.83
N LEU A 176 -1.86 -4.48 22.51
CA LEU A 176 -3.12 -4.67 21.80
C LEU A 176 -3.22 -6.11 21.33
N GLU A 177 -4.08 -6.88 21.99
CA GLU A 177 -4.34 -8.30 21.68
C GLU A 177 -5.57 -8.42 20.79
N LYS A 178 -5.63 -9.43 19.92
CA LYS A 178 -6.80 -9.62 19.04
C LYS A 178 -8.00 -10.11 19.85
N SER A 179 -9.11 -9.39 19.74
CA SER A 179 -10.39 -9.76 20.36
C SER A 179 -11.54 -9.43 19.41
N PRO A 180 -12.27 -10.42 18.87
CA PRO A 180 -13.34 -10.19 17.90
C PRO A 180 -14.55 -9.44 18.48
N SER A 181 -14.70 -9.41 19.81
CA SER A 181 -15.77 -8.70 20.52
C SER A 181 -15.44 -7.24 20.82
N ALA A 182 -14.20 -6.81 20.57
CA ALA A 182 -13.78 -5.42 20.80
C ALA A 182 -14.17 -4.51 19.63
N ALA A 183 -14.39 -3.23 19.91
CA ALA A 183 -14.86 -2.23 18.95
C ALA A 183 -14.00 -2.13 17.67
N PHE A 184 -12.69 -2.32 17.81
CA PHE A 184 -11.72 -2.29 16.71
C PHE A 184 -11.01 -3.63 16.48
N GLY A 185 -11.56 -4.73 17.01
CA GLY A 185 -10.94 -6.05 16.89
C GLY A 185 -9.73 -6.27 17.80
N HIS A 186 -9.43 -5.31 18.68
CA HIS A 186 -8.30 -5.34 19.61
C HIS A 186 -8.73 -4.98 21.03
N ARG A 187 -8.18 -5.71 22.00
CA ARG A 187 -8.32 -5.43 23.43
C ARG A 187 -6.99 -4.93 23.98
N ALA A 188 -7.01 -3.80 24.67
CA ALA A 188 -5.83 -3.24 25.32
C ALA A 188 -5.55 -3.95 26.65
N SER A 189 -4.29 -4.20 26.94
CA SER A 189 -3.84 -4.87 28.17
C SER A 189 -3.93 -4.01 29.44
N ILE A 190 -4.65 -2.89 29.40
CA ILE A 190 -4.81 -1.95 30.50
C ILE A 190 -6.25 -2.00 31.05
N SER A 191 -6.42 -1.86 32.37
CA SER A 191 -7.75 -1.86 33.01
C SER A 191 -8.47 -0.52 32.92
N GLN A 192 -9.80 -0.54 32.93
CA GLN A 192 -10.64 0.67 32.91
C GLN A 192 -10.28 1.63 34.04
N LYS A 193 -10.17 1.13 35.27
CA LYS A 193 -9.81 1.93 36.45
C LYS A 193 -8.50 2.69 36.24
N LEU A 194 -7.48 2.01 35.70
CA LEU A 194 -6.17 2.61 35.47
C LEU A 194 -6.20 3.64 34.33
N VAL A 195 -6.99 3.40 33.28
CA VAL A 195 -7.18 4.39 32.20
C VAL A 195 -7.82 5.67 32.74
N GLU A 196 -8.90 5.54 33.52
CA GLU A 196 -9.60 6.68 34.13
C GLU A 196 -8.67 7.47 35.06
N GLU A 197 -7.88 6.76 35.88
CA GLU A 197 -6.89 7.38 36.78
C GLU A 197 -5.79 8.12 36.00
N LEU A 198 -5.16 7.48 35.00
CA LEU A 198 -4.12 8.11 34.18
C LEU A 198 -4.66 9.33 33.43
N PHE A 199 -5.86 9.24 32.87
CA PHE A 199 -6.46 10.33 32.10
C PHE A 199 -6.82 11.50 33.01
N ALA A 200 -7.36 11.24 34.20
CA ALA A 200 -7.67 12.28 35.17
C ALA A 200 -6.40 12.92 35.74
N LYS A 201 -5.40 12.12 36.11
CA LYS A 201 -4.17 12.58 36.77
C LYS A 201 -3.27 13.43 35.85
N PHE A 202 -3.16 13.05 34.58
CA PHE A 202 -2.28 13.74 33.61
C PHE A 202 -3.03 14.56 32.55
N ASP A 203 -4.34 14.77 32.75
CA ASP A 203 -5.23 15.51 31.86
C ASP A 203 -5.14 14.99 30.40
N VAL A 204 -5.08 13.67 30.20
CA VAL A 204 -4.84 13.09 28.88
C VAL A 204 -5.96 13.47 27.91
N HIS A 205 -5.58 13.90 26.70
CA HIS A 205 -6.55 14.31 25.70
C HIS A 205 -7.52 13.18 25.33
N GLN A 206 -8.82 13.43 25.47
CA GLN A 206 -9.88 12.41 25.33
C GLN A 206 -9.88 11.71 23.95
N SER A 207 -9.43 12.39 22.89
CA SER A 207 -9.35 11.77 21.55
C SER A 207 -8.33 10.64 21.44
N PHE A 208 -7.38 10.56 22.37
CA PHE A 208 -6.39 9.48 22.40
C PHE A 208 -6.99 8.15 22.87
N LEU A 209 -8.15 8.16 23.55
CA LEU A 209 -8.80 6.92 23.99
C LEU A 209 -9.10 5.97 22.83
N GLY A 210 -9.52 6.49 21.67
CA GLY A 210 -9.69 5.67 20.47
C GLY A 210 -8.39 5.05 19.97
N ASP A 211 -7.29 5.80 20.03
CA ASP A 211 -5.97 5.34 19.59
C ASP A 211 -5.38 4.32 20.57
N LEU A 212 -5.68 4.47 21.85
CA LEU A 212 -5.31 3.56 22.95
C LEU A 212 -5.88 2.15 22.76
N VAL A 213 -7.11 2.05 22.23
CA VAL A 213 -7.78 0.76 21.96
C VAL A 213 -7.59 0.27 20.52
N GLY A 214 -6.67 0.87 19.76
CA GLY A 214 -6.29 0.38 18.43
C GLY A 214 -7.20 0.82 17.28
N ARG A 215 -7.79 2.02 17.36
CA ARG A 215 -8.53 2.63 16.23
C ARG A 215 -7.73 2.50 14.92
N PRO A 216 -8.33 2.00 13.83
CA PRO A 216 -7.60 1.70 12.60
C PRO A 216 -7.32 2.90 11.70
N ASP A 217 -7.97 4.04 11.95
CA ASP A 217 -7.94 5.23 11.10
C ASP A 217 -6.77 6.15 11.45
N TYR A 218 -5.87 6.37 10.48
CA TYR A 218 -4.74 7.28 10.63
C TYR A 218 -5.22 8.73 10.66
N TRP A 219 -5.22 9.33 11.83
CA TRP A 219 -5.49 10.75 12.01
C TRP A 219 -4.20 11.55 12.00
N SER A 220 -4.31 12.86 11.72
CA SER A 220 -3.17 13.76 11.82
C SER A 220 -2.61 13.74 13.24
N ALA A 221 -1.29 13.78 13.37
CA ALA A 221 -0.65 14.08 14.63
C ALA A 221 -1.19 15.40 15.20
N SER A 222 -1.35 15.44 16.52
CA SER A 222 -1.88 16.58 17.25
C SER A 222 -0.88 16.97 18.32
N GLY A 223 -0.41 18.21 18.26
CA GLY A 223 0.43 18.83 19.28
C GLY A 223 -0.28 20.03 19.86
N ARG A 224 -0.26 20.18 21.18
CA ARG A 224 -0.86 21.33 21.87
C ARG A 224 -0.03 21.71 23.10
N VAL A 225 0.02 23.00 23.36
CA VAL A 225 0.59 23.54 24.60
C VAL A 225 -0.52 23.56 25.64
N LYS A 226 -0.34 22.85 26.75
CA LYS A 226 -1.28 22.83 27.88
C LYS A 226 -0.97 23.99 28.82
N ASN A 227 -1.98 24.82 29.09
CA ASN A 227 -1.98 25.96 30.02
C ASN A 227 -0.70 26.81 30.01
N ALA A 228 -0.76 28.01 29.43
CA ALA A 228 0.37 28.95 29.35
C ALA A 228 1.05 29.25 30.70
N ALA A 229 0.34 29.12 31.82
CA ALA A 229 0.86 29.33 33.17
C ALA A 229 1.61 28.12 33.78
N ALA A 230 1.31 26.89 33.33
CA ALA A 230 1.92 25.65 33.85
C ALA A 230 2.98 25.05 32.91
N GLY A 231 3.05 25.53 31.66
CA GLY A 231 4.12 25.21 30.71
C GLY A 231 4.18 23.75 30.26
N GLY A 232 3.04 23.05 30.22
CA GLY A 232 2.96 21.66 29.77
C GLY A 232 2.87 21.52 28.25
N TYR A 233 3.40 20.45 27.70
CA TYR A 233 3.26 20.08 26.28
C TYR A 233 2.52 18.76 26.14
N GLU A 234 1.68 18.63 25.12
CA GLU A 234 1.07 17.36 24.73
C GLU A 234 1.28 17.10 23.23
N PHE A 235 1.61 15.87 22.89
CA PHE A 235 1.71 15.40 21.51
C PHE A 235 1.17 13.99 21.41
N PHE A 236 0.40 13.70 20.38
CA PHE A 236 0.05 12.32 20.07
C PHE A 236 -0.07 12.08 18.57
N CYS A 237 0.28 10.87 18.16
CA CYS A 237 0.26 10.44 16.78
C CYS A 237 0.05 8.93 16.68
N GLN A 238 -0.25 8.48 15.46
CA GLN A 238 -0.37 7.07 15.15
C GLN A 238 0.52 6.74 13.96
N HIS A 239 1.51 5.87 14.16
CA HIS A 239 2.45 5.50 13.10
C HIS A 239 1.76 4.62 12.02
N PRO A 240 2.08 4.82 10.73
CA PRO A 240 1.55 4.00 9.66
C PRO A 240 2.03 2.55 9.76
N ARG A 241 1.20 1.63 9.26
CA ARG A 241 1.49 0.18 9.31
C ARG A 241 2.27 -0.22 8.07
N TRP A 242 3.53 -0.59 8.27
CA TRP A 242 4.42 -1.06 7.22
C TRP A 242 4.40 -2.59 7.06
N ALA A 243 4.04 -3.35 8.11
CA ALA A 243 3.87 -4.80 8.02
C ALA A 243 2.49 -5.18 7.45
N GLN A 244 2.34 -5.19 6.13
CA GLN A 244 1.05 -5.47 5.45
C GLN A 244 0.87 -6.90 4.93
N ALA A 245 1.84 -7.79 5.17
CA ALA A 245 1.82 -9.15 4.63
C ALA A 245 0.50 -9.90 4.88
N SER A 246 -0.22 -9.57 5.95
CA SER A 246 -1.49 -10.22 6.33
C SER A 246 -2.77 -9.55 5.83
N ARG A 247 -2.73 -8.40 5.12
CA ARG A 247 -3.95 -7.66 4.75
C ARG A 247 -4.68 -8.25 3.54
N TYR A 248 -3.94 -8.89 2.64
CA TYR A 248 -4.46 -9.39 1.36
C TYR A 248 -4.02 -10.84 1.07
N GLU A 249 -3.71 -11.65 2.09
CA GLU A 249 -3.48 -13.09 1.87
C GLU A 249 -4.72 -13.70 1.22
N THR A 250 -4.62 -13.88 -0.10
CA THR A 250 -5.59 -14.48 -1.01
C THR A 250 -5.75 -15.93 -0.61
N GLY A 251 -6.70 -16.22 0.27
CA GLY A 251 -6.97 -17.60 0.68
C GLY A 251 -7.94 -17.76 1.85
N LYS A 252 -8.26 -16.70 2.59
CA LYS A 252 -9.22 -16.78 3.69
C LYS A 252 -10.22 -15.64 3.54
N GLY A 253 -11.52 -15.95 3.56
CA GLY A 253 -12.62 -15.02 3.19
C GLY A 253 -12.66 -13.71 3.98
N ALA A 254 -13.69 -12.87 3.76
CA ALA A 254 -13.81 -11.53 4.34
C ALA A 254 -13.54 -11.43 5.86
N ALA A 255 -13.88 -12.48 6.63
CA ALA A 255 -13.58 -12.58 8.06
C ALA A 255 -12.08 -12.65 8.38
N ALA A 256 -11.28 -13.31 7.54
CA ALA A 256 -9.84 -13.41 7.73
C ALA A 256 -9.07 -12.20 7.20
N ALA A 257 -9.60 -11.52 6.18
CA ALA A 257 -9.10 -10.20 5.78
C ALA A 257 -9.23 -9.17 6.92
N MET A 258 -10.32 -9.22 7.70
CA MET A 258 -10.45 -8.45 8.94
C MET A 258 -9.51 -8.96 10.06
N GLN A 259 -9.33 -10.27 10.22
CA GLN A 259 -8.39 -10.84 11.22
C GLN A 259 -6.91 -10.58 10.90
N GLY A 260 -6.59 -10.22 9.66
CA GLY A 260 -5.24 -9.86 9.21
C GLY A 260 -4.85 -8.41 9.53
N HIS A 261 -5.80 -7.57 9.96
CA HIS A 261 -5.52 -6.20 10.39
C HIS A 261 -4.78 -6.20 11.73
N ARG A 262 -3.54 -5.72 11.70
CA ARG A 262 -2.75 -5.46 12.91
C ARG A 262 -3.08 -4.06 13.43
N ALA A 263 -3.08 -3.89 14.74
CA ALA A 263 -3.32 -2.58 15.33
C ALA A 263 -2.13 -1.66 15.01
N PRO A 264 -2.36 -0.38 14.67
CA PRO A 264 -1.29 0.58 14.51
C PRO A 264 -0.60 0.89 15.86
N CYS A 265 0.62 1.43 15.80
CA CYS A 265 1.33 1.92 16.98
C CYS A 265 0.90 3.36 17.27
N SER A 266 0.14 3.55 18.34
CA SER A 266 -0.36 4.83 18.80
C SER A 266 0.49 5.33 19.97
N VAL A 267 0.88 6.59 19.94
CA VAL A 267 1.79 7.17 20.92
C VAL A 267 1.22 8.49 21.41
N TYR A 268 1.13 8.63 22.73
CA TYR A 268 0.82 9.88 23.40
C TYR A 268 1.98 10.25 24.31
N MET A 269 2.37 11.52 24.26
CA MET A 269 3.37 12.14 25.09
C MET A 269 2.77 13.35 25.79
N HIS A 270 3.03 13.45 27.09
CA HIS A 270 2.76 14.65 27.88
C HIS A 270 4.00 15.03 28.67
N HIS A 271 4.46 16.26 28.50
CA HIS A 271 5.57 16.81 29.28
C HIS A 271 5.04 17.90 30.22
N SER A 272 5.32 17.77 31.51
CA SER A 272 4.98 18.76 32.53
C SER A 272 6.24 19.46 33.02
N ARG A 273 6.38 20.76 32.70
CA ARG A 273 7.52 21.57 33.13
C ARG A 273 7.55 21.77 34.65
N ALA A 274 6.38 21.91 35.28
CA ALA A 274 6.26 22.06 36.73
C ALA A 274 6.81 20.85 37.50
N GLN A 275 6.69 19.65 36.93
CA GLN A 275 7.14 18.40 37.55
C GLN A 275 8.42 17.83 36.90
N ASN A 276 8.96 18.51 35.87
CA ASN A 276 10.05 18.03 35.03
C ASN A 276 9.90 16.54 34.60
N LEU A 277 8.66 16.18 34.25
CA LEU A 277 8.24 14.80 34.00
C LEU A 277 7.67 14.67 32.60
N THR A 278 8.18 13.69 31.85
CA THR A 278 7.64 13.28 30.56
C THR A 278 6.92 11.94 30.70
N LEU A 279 5.62 11.93 30.44
CA LEU A 279 4.77 10.74 30.40
C LEU A 279 4.58 10.27 28.96
N TYR A 280 4.69 8.96 28.74
CA TYR A 280 4.37 8.30 27.48
C TYR A 280 3.33 7.20 27.67
N LEU A 281 2.33 7.18 26.79
CA LEU A 281 1.41 6.05 26.61
C LEU A 281 1.62 5.50 25.19
N ILE A 282 2.10 4.27 25.08
CA ILE A 282 2.39 3.62 23.81
C ILE A 282 1.49 2.40 23.68
N ALA A 283 0.53 2.44 22.77
CA ALA A 283 -0.35 1.31 22.47
C ALA A 283 0.05 0.70 21.13
N ALA A 284 0.46 -0.57 21.14
CA ALA A 284 0.93 -1.26 19.93
C ALA A 284 0.47 -2.72 19.88
N SER A 285 0.39 -3.26 18.67
CA SER A 285 0.03 -4.68 18.45
C SER A 285 1.00 -5.61 19.16
N ALA A 286 0.49 -6.55 19.97
CA ALA A 286 1.31 -7.56 20.65
C ALA A 286 2.00 -8.53 19.66
N SER A 287 1.48 -8.63 18.43
CA SER A 287 2.03 -9.49 17.38
C SER A 287 3.11 -8.83 16.53
N GLU A 288 3.42 -7.56 16.78
CA GLU A 288 4.47 -6.81 16.08
C GLU A 288 5.59 -6.47 17.04
N ASP A 289 6.79 -6.33 16.49
CA ASP A 289 7.99 -6.14 17.28
C ASP A 289 8.19 -4.69 17.74
N TRP A 290 7.15 -3.84 17.75
CA TRP A 290 7.25 -2.44 18.18
C TRP A 290 7.88 -2.29 19.56
N ILE A 291 7.32 -2.96 20.58
CA ILE A 291 7.80 -2.86 21.95
C ILE A 291 9.22 -3.44 22.06
N PRO A 292 9.52 -4.67 21.57
CA PRO A 292 10.89 -5.19 21.55
C PRO A 292 11.89 -4.27 20.83
N SER A 293 11.58 -3.77 19.64
CA SER A 293 12.49 -2.92 18.85
C SER A 293 12.77 -1.57 19.52
N VAL A 294 11.81 -1.01 20.25
CA VAL A 294 12.03 0.21 21.05
C VAL A 294 12.91 -0.11 22.26
N LEU A 295 12.62 -1.18 22.99
CA LEU A 295 13.40 -1.57 24.17
C LEU A 295 14.84 -1.96 23.83
N ASP A 296 15.06 -2.57 22.66
CA ASP A 296 16.38 -2.85 22.11
C ASP A 296 17.18 -1.56 21.89
N ARG A 297 16.58 -0.54 21.27
CA ARG A 297 17.21 0.78 21.05
C ARG A 297 17.45 1.58 22.32
N VAL A 298 16.61 1.39 23.33
CA VAL A 298 16.82 1.96 24.66
C VAL A 298 17.95 1.19 25.40
N GLY A 299 18.33 0.00 24.94
CA GLY A 299 19.39 -0.82 25.53
C GLY A 299 18.91 -1.76 26.66
N VAL A 300 17.60 -1.95 26.81
CA VAL A 300 17.00 -2.84 27.83
C VAL A 300 17.12 -4.32 27.45
N LEU A 301 17.12 -4.62 26.15
CA LEU A 301 17.30 -5.99 25.64
C LEU A 301 18.77 -6.32 25.33
N GLY A 302 19.67 -5.34 25.47
CA GLY A 302 21.08 -5.39 25.11
C GLY A 302 21.96 -6.00 26.19
N GLY A 303 22.08 -7.33 26.16
CA GLY A 303 23.17 -8.10 26.73
C GLY A 303 23.29 -9.43 26.00
N GLY A 304 24.20 -9.52 25.02
CA GLY A 304 24.48 -10.78 24.33
C GLY A 304 25.38 -10.67 23.10
N GLU A 305 26.69 -10.59 23.31
CA GLU A 305 27.54 -11.64 22.72
C GLU A 305 27.69 -12.70 23.82
N GLU A 306 27.49 -13.98 23.49
CA GLU A 306 27.28 -15.14 24.40
C GLU A 306 25.83 -15.37 24.91
N ALA A 307 24.90 -15.62 23.99
CA ALA A 307 23.72 -16.44 24.30
C ALA A 307 23.30 -17.33 23.12
N SER A 308 24.26 -18.06 22.55
CA SER A 308 23.96 -19.32 21.86
C SER A 308 23.61 -20.37 22.92
N GLY A 309 22.35 -20.37 23.36
CA GLY A 309 21.91 -21.27 24.41
C GLY A 309 20.45 -21.03 24.77
N LEU A 310 19.57 -21.62 23.96
CA LEU A 310 18.19 -22.00 24.27
C LEU A 310 17.73 -21.64 25.71
N ASN A 311 17.12 -20.47 25.88
CA ASN A 311 16.21 -20.16 26.98
C ASN A 311 15.30 -18.99 26.59
N THR A 312 14.23 -19.31 25.86
CA THR A 312 13.01 -18.50 25.79
C THR A 312 12.30 -18.58 27.15
N GLY A 313 12.89 -17.95 28.17
CA GLY A 313 12.30 -17.74 29.48
C GLY A 313 11.99 -16.26 29.64
N ALA A 314 10.72 -15.90 29.52
CA ALA A 314 10.22 -14.58 29.91
C ALA A 314 10.37 -14.42 31.44
N GLY A 315 11.57 -14.07 31.90
CA GLY A 315 11.81 -13.74 33.30
C GLY A 315 11.11 -12.44 33.66
N ALA A 316 10.18 -12.50 34.62
CA ALA A 316 9.50 -11.38 35.27
C ALA A 316 10.43 -10.54 36.17
N GLY A 317 11.68 -10.36 35.76
CA GLY A 317 12.69 -9.58 36.46
C GLY A 317 12.74 -8.15 35.93
N SER A 318 12.93 -7.20 36.84
CA SER A 318 13.30 -5.82 36.51
C SER A 318 14.60 -5.79 35.68
N ARG A 319 14.65 -5.00 34.61
CA ARG A 319 15.83 -4.82 33.76
C ARG A 319 16.29 -3.38 33.81
N SER A 320 17.60 -3.13 33.81
CA SER A 320 18.14 -1.77 33.84
C SER A 320 18.47 -1.25 32.45
N VAL A 321 18.44 0.08 32.29
CA VAL A 321 18.99 0.78 31.11
C VAL A 321 20.48 1.08 31.40
N PRO A 322 21.43 0.41 30.72
CA PRO A 322 22.84 0.47 31.11
C PRO A 322 23.52 1.79 30.75
N SER A 323 23.17 2.39 29.61
CA SER A 323 23.83 3.60 29.11
C SER A 323 23.38 4.86 29.86
N SER A 324 24.32 5.53 30.54
CA SER A 324 24.10 6.82 31.19
C SER A 324 23.69 7.90 30.18
N GLU A 325 24.31 7.89 28.99
CA GLU A 325 24.01 8.83 27.91
C GLU A 325 22.58 8.64 27.40
N THR A 326 22.16 7.40 27.15
CA THR A 326 20.78 7.09 26.72
C THR A 326 19.75 7.50 27.77
N ARG A 327 20.05 7.27 29.06
CA ARG A 327 19.19 7.72 30.17
C ARG A 327 19.07 9.24 30.21
N GLN A 328 20.18 9.95 30.11
CA GLN A 328 20.19 11.42 30.08
C GLN A 328 19.46 11.96 28.86
N ALA A 329 19.63 11.36 27.68
CA ALA A 329 18.96 11.80 26.46
C ALA A 329 17.43 11.61 26.55
N LEU A 330 16.96 10.44 27.04
CA LEU A 330 15.54 10.14 27.23
C LEU A 330 14.89 10.99 28.32
N ALA A 331 15.62 11.32 29.38
CA ALA A 331 15.13 12.22 30.42
C ALA A 331 15.08 13.67 29.94
N SER A 332 16.15 14.16 29.31
CA SER A 332 16.33 15.59 28.98
C SER A 332 15.46 16.06 27.81
N SER A 333 15.20 15.19 26.83
CA SER A 333 14.44 15.54 25.63
C SER A 333 13.08 14.82 25.61
N PRO A 334 11.95 15.55 25.74
CA PRO A 334 10.63 14.94 25.75
C PRO A 334 10.27 14.22 24.46
N PHE A 335 10.94 14.51 23.34
CA PHE A 335 10.67 13.92 22.02
C PHE A 335 11.64 12.78 21.65
N MET A 336 12.64 12.47 22.48
CA MET A 336 13.62 11.44 22.16
C MET A 336 12.98 10.07 21.92
N LEU A 337 12.03 9.67 22.78
CA LEU A 337 11.34 8.38 22.59
C LEU A 337 10.46 8.36 21.33
N HIS A 338 9.85 9.49 20.98
CA HIS A 338 9.17 9.69 19.70
C HIS A 338 10.11 9.57 18.49
N ALA A 339 11.35 10.07 18.59
CA ALA A 339 12.36 9.90 17.55
C ALA A 339 12.74 8.42 17.39
N ILE A 340 12.95 7.70 18.49
CA ILE A 340 13.21 6.25 18.48
C ILE A 340 12.05 5.49 17.82
N LEU A 341 10.80 5.77 18.20
CA LEU A 341 9.61 5.16 17.60
C LEU A 341 9.49 5.45 16.09
N SER A 342 9.80 6.68 15.68
CA SER A 342 9.80 7.08 14.26
C SER A 342 10.89 6.35 13.47
N THR A 343 12.05 6.09 14.07
CA THR A 343 13.12 5.27 13.49
C THR A 343 12.69 3.81 13.35
N VAL A 344 12.04 3.22 14.37
CA VAL A 344 11.47 1.86 14.27
C VAL A 344 10.45 1.79 13.13
N ALA A 345 9.59 2.79 12.98
CA ALA A 345 8.65 2.90 11.86
C ALA A 345 9.37 2.93 10.51
N PHE A 346 10.47 3.68 10.42
CA PHE A 346 11.28 3.78 9.22
C PHE A 346 11.96 2.45 8.87
N GLU A 347 12.46 1.70 9.84
CA GLU A 347 13.07 0.40 9.54
C GLU A 347 12.06 -0.63 9.03
N GLN A 348 10.86 -0.67 9.63
CA GLN A 348 9.78 -1.51 9.12
C GLN A 348 9.44 -1.16 7.66
N SER A 349 9.50 0.12 7.31
CA SER A 349 9.27 0.59 5.95
C SER A 349 10.37 0.17 4.96
N ILE A 350 11.63 0.03 5.40
CA ILE A 350 12.72 -0.49 4.54
C ILE A 350 12.38 -1.90 4.06
N GLY A 351 11.94 -2.79 4.96
CA GLY A 351 11.55 -4.15 4.60
C GLY A 351 10.37 -4.19 3.63
N TYR A 352 9.40 -3.30 3.82
CA TYR A 352 8.26 -3.14 2.91
C TYR A 352 8.69 -2.69 1.51
N VAL A 353 9.49 -1.62 1.42
CA VAL A 353 9.97 -1.06 0.16
C VAL A 353 10.85 -2.06 -0.59
N ALA A 354 11.69 -2.82 0.14
CA ALA A 354 12.50 -3.89 -0.44
C ALA A 354 11.60 -4.96 -1.08
N ALA A 355 10.54 -5.41 -0.40
CA ALA A 355 9.60 -6.38 -0.96
C ALA A 355 8.89 -5.86 -2.24
N VAL A 356 8.49 -4.59 -2.26
CA VAL A 356 7.90 -3.96 -3.46
C VAL A 356 8.91 -3.90 -4.61
N ARG A 357 10.14 -3.46 -4.32
CA ARG A 357 11.25 -3.40 -5.29
C ARG A 357 11.52 -4.77 -5.89
N ASP A 358 11.70 -5.79 -5.05
CA ASP A 358 12.13 -7.12 -5.49
C ASP A 358 11.06 -7.80 -6.35
N ARG A 359 9.78 -7.66 -5.96
CA ARG A 359 8.64 -8.11 -6.78
C ARG A 359 8.60 -7.40 -8.12
N LEU A 360 8.73 -6.06 -8.14
CA LEU A 360 8.75 -5.29 -9.38
C LEU A 360 9.90 -5.70 -10.30
N MET A 361 11.13 -5.77 -9.79
CA MET A 361 12.29 -6.09 -10.61
C MET A 361 12.21 -7.51 -11.17
N THR A 362 11.59 -8.44 -10.43
CA THR A 362 11.31 -9.78 -10.94
C THR A 362 10.34 -9.74 -12.11
N GLN A 363 9.26 -8.96 -12.03
CA GLN A 363 8.31 -8.82 -13.15
C GLN A 363 8.94 -8.11 -14.36
N ILE A 364 9.73 -7.04 -14.13
CA ILE A 364 10.44 -6.35 -15.22
C ILE A 364 11.42 -7.31 -15.91
N LYS A 365 12.13 -8.14 -15.15
CA LYS A 365 13.00 -9.17 -15.73
C LYS A 365 12.20 -10.13 -16.61
N GLN A 366 11.06 -10.65 -16.14
CA GLN A 366 10.22 -11.54 -16.94
C GLN A 366 9.71 -10.89 -18.23
N VAL A 367 9.39 -9.60 -18.19
CA VAL A 367 9.00 -8.81 -19.38
C VAL A 367 10.16 -8.68 -20.37
N ASN A 368 11.37 -8.39 -19.89
CA ASN A 368 12.55 -8.29 -20.74
C ASN A 368 12.91 -9.65 -21.35
N ASP A 369 12.93 -10.72 -20.55
CA ASP A 369 13.19 -12.09 -21.01
C ASP A 369 12.18 -12.51 -22.09
N TYR A 370 10.90 -12.12 -21.93
CA TYR A 370 9.87 -12.32 -22.96
C TYR A 370 10.21 -11.58 -24.25
N SER A 371 10.54 -10.28 -24.17
CA SER A 371 10.90 -9.45 -25.32
C SER A 371 12.10 -10.01 -26.08
N ASP A 372 13.14 -10.45 -25.37
CA ASP A 372 14.34 -11.03 -25.97
C ASP A 372 14.00 -12.35 -26.68
N SER A 373 13.19 -13.20 -26.06
CA SER A 373 12.74 -14.46 -26.67
C SER A 373 11.89 -14.26 -27.93
N ASP A 374 11.07 -13.20 -27.97
CA ASP A 374 10.25 -12.86 -29.13
C ASP A 374 11.11 -12.33 -30.29
N SER A 375 12.13 -11.52 -29.99
CA SER A 375 13.08 -11.03 -31.00
C SER A 375 13.83 -12.18 -31.70
N HIS A 376 14.23 -13.21 -30.95
CA HIS A 376 14.87 -14.40 -31.51
C HIS A 376 13.91 -15.26 -32.35
N ARG A 377 12.62 -15.27 -32.02
CA ARG A 377 11.59 -15.98 -32.80
C ARG A 377 11.28 -15.26 -34.12
N SER A 378 11.23 -13.94 -34.12
CA SER A 378 11.00 -13.14 -35.33
C SER A 378 12.25 -13.00 -36.23
N GLY A 379 13.46 -13.06 -35.67
CA GLY A 379 14.72 -12.97 -36.43
C GLY A 379 15.12 -14.24 -37.20
N GLY A 380 14.47 -15.39 -36.93
CA GLY A 380 14.71 -16.68 -37.60
C GLY A 380 14.03 -16.82 -38.97
N GLY A 381 14.02 -15.78 -39.79
CA GLY A 381 13.52 -15.80 -41.16
C GLY A 381 14.58 -16.34 -42.12
N GLY A 382 14.82 -17.66 -42.12
CA GLY A 382 15.86 -18.23 -42.98
C GLY A 382 15.95 -19.75 -43.01
N GLY A 383 14.87 -20.42 -43.44
CA GLY A 383 14.94 -21.80 -43.93
C GLY A 383 14.52 -22.89 -42.94
N GLY A 384 13.48 -23.65 -43.30
CA GLY A 384 13.12 -24.87 -42.59
C GLY A 384 11.63 -25.18 -42.64
N GLY A 385 11.22 -25.96 -43.63
CA GLY A 385 9.81 -26.24 -43.96
C GLY A 385 9.07 -27.20 -43.03
N LYS A 386 7.74 -27.03 -43.06
CA LYS A 386 6.69 -28.06 -43.13
C LYS A 386 6.22 -28.86 -41.89
N ASN A 387 6.86 -28.85 -40.71
CA ASN A 387 6.36 -29.65 -39.57
C ASN A 387 6.06 -28.89 -38.25
N ARG A 388 5.53 -27.66 -38.29
CA ARG A 388 5.35 -26.81 -37.09
C ARG A 388 3.92 -26.46 -36.65
N ALA A 389 2.88 -26.97 -37.33
CA ALA A 389 1.49 -26.62 -37.00
C ALA A 389 1.04 -27.12 -35.60
N GLY A 390 1.60 -28.24 -35.10
CA GLY A 390 1.25 -28.80 -33.79
C GLY A 390 2.00 -28.21 -32.58
N ALA A 391 3.15 -27.55 -32.80
CA ALA A 391 3.98 -26.99 -31.73
C ALA A 391 3.70 -25.50 -31.46
N ALA A 392 3.24 -24.75 -32.47
CA ALA A 392 2.93 -23.33 -32.37
C ALA A 392 1.72 -23.04 -31.44
N GLY A 393 0.73 -23.94 -31.38
CA GLY A 393 -0.45 -23.78 -30.52
C GLY A 393 -0.17 -23.92 -29.03
N LYS A 394 0.86 -24.69 -28.63
CA LYS A 394 1.21 -24.91 -27.22
C LYS A 394 2.12 -23.80 -26.66
N SER A 395 2.96 -23.21 -27.52
CA SER A 395 3.78 -22.04 -27.15
C SER A 395 2.92 -20.81 -26.91
N THR A 396 2.01 -20.48 -27.83
CA THR A 396 1.18 -19.27 -27.77
C THR A 396 0.25 -19.23 -26.54
N SER A 397 -0.32 -20.37 -26.13
CA SER A 397 -1.10 -20.46 -24.90
C SER A 397 -0.26 -20.27 -23.64
N SER A 398 0.98 -20.79 -23.63
CA SER A 398 1.92 -20.63 -22.51
C SER A 398 2.39 -19.18 -22.39
N ASP A 399 2.70 -18.55 -23.53
CA ASP A 399 3.12 -17.17 -23.62
C ASP A 399 2.02 -16.21 -23.14
N ARG A 400 0.76 -16.47 -23.53
CA ARG A 400 -0.40 -15.72 -23.04
C ARG A 400 -0.61 -15.89 -21.53
N ALA A 401 -0.47 -17.11 -21.00
CA ALA A 401 -0.59 -17.37 -19.57
C ALA A 401 0.52 -16.68 -18.77
N MET A 402 1.75 -16.63 -19.31
CA MET A 402 2.87 -15.89 -18.72
C MET A 402 2.58 -14.38 -18.68
N LEU A 403 2.14 -13.77 -19.79
CA LEU A 403 1.78 -12.35 -19.84
C LEU A 403 0.61 -12.01 -18.91
N GLU A 404 -0.38 -12.90 -18.79
CA GLU A 404 -1.48 -12.74 -17.82
C GLU A 404 -0.96 -12.73 -16.39
N ASN A 405 -0.05 -13.66 -16.05
CA ASN A 405 0.55 -13.72 -14.73
C ASN A 405 1.39 -12.47 -14.42
N ILE A 406 2.21 -12.01 -15.37
CA ILE A 406 2.97 -10.76 -15.26
C ILE A 406 2.02 -9.58 -15.01
N THR A 407 0.93 -9.50 -15.76
CA THR A 407 -0.09 -8.43 -15.63
C THR A 407 -0.69 -8.42 -14.22
N ARG A 408 -1.04 -9.59 -13.69
CA ARG A 408 -1.59 -9.74 -12.34
C ARG A 408 -0.60 -9.31 -11.27
N GLU A 409 0.65 -9.74 -11.38
CA GLU A 409 1.71 -9.39 -10.43
C GLU A 409 2.06 -7.89 -10.51
N LEU A 410 2.15 -7.31 -11.71
CA LEU A 410 2.33 -5.86 -11.87
C LEU A 410 1.17 -5.08 -11.23
N HIS A 411 -0.08 -5.57 -11.35
CA HIS A 411 -1.21 -4.95 -10.66
C HIS A 411 -1.08 -5.01 -9.12
N SER A 412 -0.69 -6.17 -8.58
CA SER A 412 -0.39 -6.35 -7.16
C SER A 412 0.71 -5.39 -6.67
N VAL A 413 1.80 -5.27 -7.44
CA VAL A 413 2.87 -4.30 -7.20
C VAL A 413 2.35 -2.86 -7.22
N SER A 414 1.40 -2.51 -8.11
CA SER A 414 0.77 -1.18 -8.10
C SER A 414 0.09 -0.88 -6.78
N GLN A 415 -0.77 -1.79 -6.32
CA GLN A 415 -1.59 -1.59 -5.12
C GLN A 415 -0.71 -1.46 -3.87
N THR A 416 0.33 -2.29 -3.79
CA THR A 416 1.31 -2.24 -2.70
C THR A 416 2.17 -0.97 -2.78
N ALA A 417 2.65 -0.57 -3.95
CA ALA A 417 3.36 0.71 -4.11
C ALA A 417 2.49 1.91 -3.69
N ASP A 418 1.24 1.97 -4.12
CA ASP A 418 0.30 3.05 -3.77
C ASP A 418 0.04 3.11 -2.25
N THR A 419 -0.11 1.94 -1.62
CA THR A 419 -0.26 1.88 -0.17
C THR A 419 1.01 2.33 0.55
N GLY A 420 2.18 1.93 0.05
CA GLY A 420 3.48 2.40 0.55
C GLY A 420 3.64 3.92 0.43
N ILE A 421 3.24 4.51 -0.69
CA ILE A 421 3.28 5.97 -0.92
C ILE A 421 2.38 6.69 0.09
N ALA A 422 1.16 6.20 0.31
CA ALA A 422 0.25 6.76 1.30
C ALA A 422 0.83 6.67 2.73
N ASN A 423 1.41 5.52 3.10
CA ASN A 423 2.09 5.34 4.38
C ASN A 423 3.28 6.31 4.53
N ALA A 424 4.12 6.45 3.50
CA ALA A 424 5.26 7.38 3.51
C ALA A 424 4.78 8.83 3.70
N HIS A 425 3.71 9.24 2.99
CA HIS A 425 3.10 10.55 3.16
C HIS A 425 2.62 10.79 4.60
N MET A 426 1.99 9.80 5.23
CA MET A 426 1.55 9.93 6.62
C MET A 426 2.74 10.00 7.58
N SER A 427 3.78 9.18 7.38
CA SER A 427 5.03 9.28 8.16
C SER A 427 5.68 10.66 8.05
N ILE A 428 5.78 11.22 6.84
CA ILE A 428 6.31 12.56 6.60
C ILE A 428 5.51 13.60 7.38
N LYS A 429 4.17 13.56 7.25
CA LYS A 429 3.29 14.50 7.95
C LYS A 429 3.42 14.40 9.46
N ILE A 430 3.54 13.19 10.01
CA ILE A 430 3.77 12.99 11.45
C ILE A 430 5.12 13.59 11.86
N ALA A 431 6.19 13.31 11.11
CA ALA A 431 7.52 13.84 11.40
C ALA A 431 7.58 15.37 11.31
N GLU A 432 6.90 15.98 10.32
CA GLU A 432 6.76 17.43 10.21
C GLU A 432 6.05 18.03 11.42
N ARG A 433 4.91 17.47 11.83
CA ARG A 433 4.20 17.93 13.03
C ARG A 433 4.99 17.73 14.31
N MET A 434 5.78 16.66 14.38
CA MET A 434 6.67 16.39 15.51
C MET A 434 7.84 17.39 15.56
N LEU A 435 8.38 17.82 14.41
CA LEU A 435 9.40 18.86 14.33
C LEU A 435 8.85 20.25 14.65
N GLU A 436 7.65 20.59 14.19
CA GLU A 436 6.93 21.81 14.58
C GLU A 436 6.71 21.83 16.11
N ALA A 437 6.28 20.71 16.66
CA ALA A 437 6.09 20.53 18.09
C ALA A 437 7.40 20.66 18.90
N HIS A 438 8.46 20.00 18.43
CA HIS A 438 9.77 19.99 19.05
C HIS A 438 10.45 21.37 18.97
N SER A 439 10.35 22.07 17.84
CA SER A 439 10.88 23.43 17.69
C SER A 439 10.17 24.43 18.61
N ALA A 440 8.85 24.31 18.78
CA ALA A 440 8.12 25.10 19.77
C ALA A 440 8.60 24.81 21.21
N PHE A 441 8.85 23.53 21.54
CA PHE A 441 9.45 23.15 22.83
C PHE A 441 10.86 23.74 23.01
N MET A 442 11.71 23.68 21.98
CA MET A 442 13.05 24.26 22.00
C MET A 442 12.99 25.76 22.30
N MET A 443 12.16 26.53 21.59
CA MET A 443 12.00 27.97 21.83
C MET A 443 11.58 28.30 23.27
N MET A 444 10.75 27.46 23.89
CA MET A 444 10.31 27.63 25.28
C MET A 444 11.35 27.24 26.33
N THR A 445 12.29 26.37 26.00
CA THR A 445 13.33 25.86 26.91
C THR A 445 14.63 26.64 26.80
N THR A 446 15.03 27.08 25.61
CA THR A 446 16.23 27.91 25.39
C THR A 446 16.01 29.40 25.62
N GLY A 447 14.77 29.82 25.90
CA GLY A 447 14.46 31.17 26.36
C GLY A 447 14.87 32.26 25.38
N GLY A 448 14.55 32.13 24.08
CA GLY A 448 14.74 33.19 23.09
C GLY A 448 16.13 33.85 23.08
N ALA A 449 17.17 33.15 23.53
CA ALA A 449 18.53 33.68 23.52
C ALA A 449 18.97 33.75 22.05
N ASP A 450 19.14 34.97 21.56
CA ASP A 450 19.77 35.25 20.27
C ASP A 450 21.07 34.45 20.17
N LEU A 451 21.12 33.55 19.17
CA LEU A 451 22.23 32.62 18.90
C LEU A 451 23.49 33.33 18.35
N ASP A 452 23.69 34.61 18.62
CA ASP A 452 24.70 35.45 17.95
C ASP A 452 25.92 35.80 18.84
N ASP A 453 26.00 35.27 20.07
CA ASP A 453 27.23 35.33 20.87
C ASP A 453 27.83 33.92 21.00
N GLY A 454 28.78 33.59 20.10
CA GLY A 454 29.45 32.30 19.97
C GLY A 454 30.36 31.89 21.14
N SER A 455 30.06 32.34 22.36
CA SER A 455 30.88 32.16 23.56
C SER A 455 30.21 31.35 24.69
N GLN A 456 28.91 31.03 24.61
CA GLN A 456 28.27 30.11 25.56
C GLN A 456 28.44 28.63 25.14
N LYS A 457 29.19 27.86 25.93
CA LYS A 457 29.21 26.39 25.82
C LYS A 457 27.78 25.87 26.06
N GLU A 458 27.24 25.16 25.07
CA GLU A 458 25.95 24.46 25.19
C GLU A 458 25.96 23.55 26.43
N GLY A 459 24.88 23.61 27.22
CA GLY A 459 24.71 22.68 28.34
C GLY A 459 24.46 21.25 27.84
N PRO A 460 24.79 20.21 28.63
CA PRO A 460 24.61 18.80 28.22
C PRO A 460 23.16 18.47 27.81
N ALA A 461 22.16 19.05 28.48
CA ALA A 461 20.75 18.87 28.10
C ALA A 461 20.39 19.50 26.73
N GLN A 462 21.02 20.62 26.37
CA GLN A 462 20.78 21.28 25.08
C GLN A 462 21.33 20.45 23.91
N ILE A 463 22.47 19.76 24.13
CA ILE A 463 23.05 18.83 23.16
C ILE A 463 22.03 17.71 22.84
N PHE A 464 21.48 17.04 23.86
CA PHE A 464 20.50 15.97 23.65
C PHE A 464 19.21 16.45 22.95
N ILE A 465 18.75 17.67 23.25
CA ILE A 465 17.61 18.27 22.58
C ILE A 465 17.92 18.53 21.10
N ARG A 466 19.08 19.11 20.79
CA ARG A 466 19.52 19.32 19.40
C ARG A 466 19.67 17.98 18.66
N ASP A 467 20.25 16.98 19.29
CA ASP A 467 20.43 15.66 18.67
C ASP A 467 19.08 14.99 18.41
N THR A 468 18.10 15.19 19.30
CA THR A 468 16.71 14.78 19.04
C THR A 468 16.14 15.50 17.81
N HIS A 469 16.37 16.81 17.68
CA HIS A 469 15.95 17.56 16.49
C HIS A 469 16.54 16.97 15.21
N ASN A 470 17.86 16.72 15.20
CA ASN A 470 18.58 16.15 14.07
C ASN A 470 18.08 14.75 13.72
N ALA A 471 17.80 13.91 14.73
CA ALA A 471 17.23 12.58 14.52
C ALA A 471 15.85 12.64 13.86
N LEU A 472 14.99 13.56 14.30
CA LEU A 472 13.67 13.77 13.70
C LEU A 472 13.77 14.28 12.25
N GLU A 473 14.67 15.21 11.98
CA GLU A 473 14.94 15.69 10.61
C GLU A 473 15.45 14.56 9.70
N TYR A 474 16.38 13.74 10.21
CA TYR A 474 16.89 12.59 9.49
C TYR A 474 15.77 11.62 9.13
N VAL A 475 14.90 11.28 10.08
CA VAL A 475 13.77 10.36 9.83
C VAL A 475 12.78 10.96 8.82
N ARG A 476 12.46 12.26 8.92
CA ARG A 476 11.62 12.96 7.93
C ARG A 476 12.22 12.85 6.53
N ASN A 477 13.49 13.23 6.38
CA ASN A 477 14.19 13.22 5.09
C ASN A 477 14.29 11.80 4.53
N SER A 478 14.45 10.80 5.40
CA SER A 478 14.51 9.40 5.01
C SER A 478 13.16 8.89 4.47
N PHE A 479 12.03 9.32 5.05
CA PHE A 479 10.71 9.02 4.49
C PHE A 479 10.45 9.75 3.16
N TYR A 480 10.97 10.97 2.97
CA TYR A 480 10.95 11.63 1.66
C TYR A 480 11.66 10.79 0.59
N CYS A 481 12.88 10.35 0.88
CA CYS A 481 13.63 9.47 -0.02
C CYS A 481 12.85 8.18 -0.36
N GLN A 482 12.24 7.54 0.64
CA GLN A 482 11.45 6.33 0.40
C GLN A 482 10.20 6.57 -0.45
N LYS A 483 9.49 7.68 -0.23
CA LYS A 483 8.35 8.08 -1.06
C LYS A 483 8.77 8.22 -2.53
N ASP A 484 9.92 8.85 -2.76
CA ASP A 484 10.43 9.06 -4.12
C ASP A 484 10.84 7.75 -4.79
N TRP A 485 11.46 6.82 -4.04
CA TRP A 485 11.73 5.46 -4.52
C TRP A 485 10.46 4.71 -4.90
N LEU A 486 9.44 4.74 -4.04
CA LEU A 486 8.15 4.10 -4.33
C LEU A 486 7.46 4.72 -5.55
N SER A 487 7.55 6.04 -5.71
CA SER A 487 7.03 6.75 -6.88
C SER A 487 7.75 6.33 -8.17
N SER A 488 9.07 6.18 -8.11
CA SER A 488 9.88 5.64 -9.21
C SER A 488 9.48 4.20 -9.57
N TYR A 489 9.26 3.34 -8.58
CA TYR A 489 8.78 1.98 -8.80
C TYR A 489 7.39 1.95 -9.45
N LYS A 490 6.47 2.82 -9.02
CA LYS A 490 5.16 2.97 -9.66
C LYS A 490 5.29 3.34 -11.14
N ALA A 491 6.13 4.32 -11.47
CA ALA A 491 6.36 4.74 -12.86
C ALA A 491 6.98 3.64 -13.73
N ARG A 492 7.95 2.87 -13.19
CA ARG A 492 8.54 1.71 -13.89
C ARG A 492 7.50 0.62 -14.14
N LYS A 493 6.66 0.34 -13.15
CA LYS A 493 5.54 -0.59 -13.29
C LYS A 493 4.53 -0.13 -14.35
N ASP A 494 4.19 1.16 -14.41
CA ASP A 494 3.31 1.70 -15.45
C ASP A 494 3.90 1.51 -16.85
N THR A 495 5.21 1.72 -16.98
CA THR A 495 5.94 1.47 -18.24
C THR A 495 5.88 -0.01 -18.65
N ALA A 496 6.18 -0.92 -17.72
CA ALA A 496 6.10 -2.36 -17.98
C ALA A 496 4.68 -2.83 -18.31
N MET A 497 3.67 -2.31 -17.61
CA MET A 497 2.26 -2.63 -17.85
C MET A 497 1.82 -2.18 -19.26
N ASN A 498 2.19 -0.96 -19.67
CA ASN A 498 1.90 -0.47 -21.01
C ASN A 498 2.56 -1.32 -22.10
N PHE A 499 3.80 -1.75 -21.87
CA PHE A 499 4.48 -2.67 -22.78
C PHE A 499 3.73 -4.00 -22.90
N VAL A 500 3.40 -4.65 -21.79
CA VAL A 500 2.65 -5.92 -21.79
C VAL A 500 1.30 -5.77 -22.50
N PHE A 501 0.57 -4.67 -22.26
CA PHE A 501 -0.70 -4.40 -22.94
C PHE A 501 -0.54 -4.28 -24.46
N ASN A 502 0.50 -3.57 -24.92
CA ASN A 502 0.80 -3.43 -26.34
C ASN A 502 1.14 -4.79 -26.98
N VAL A 503 1.94 -5.61 -26.31
CA VAL A 503 2.29 -6.97 -26.76
C VAL A 503 1.05 -7.86 -26.87
N VAL A 504 0.20 -7.88 -25.83
CA VAL A 504 -1.05 -8.67 -25.86
C VAL A 504 -1.96 -8.21 -27.00
N THR A 505 -2.08 -6.90 -27.21
CA THR A 505 -2.89 -6.32 -28.29
C THR A 505 -2.35 -6.69 -29.68
N GLN A 506 -1.03 -6.70 -29.85
CA GLN A 506 -0.39 -7.15 -31.10
C GLN A 506 -0.64 -8.63 -31.34
N HIS A 507 -0.50 -9.47 -30.32
CA HIS A 507 -0.77 -10.90 -30.41
C HIS A 507 -2.25 -11.19 -30.77
N ASP A 508 -3.19 -10.50 -30.13
CA ASP A 508 -4.63 -10.63 -30.45
C ASP A 508 -4.93 -10.16 -31.88
N SER A 509 -4.27 -9.09 -32.34
CA SER A 509 -4.39 -8.62 -33.73
C SER A 509 -3.84 -9.64 -34.74
N ALA A 510 -2.67 -10.21 -34.48
CA ALA A 510 -2.07 -11.26 -35.31
C ALA A 510 -2.96 -12.51 -35.36
N THR A 511 -3.53 -12.90 -34.22
CA THR A 511 -4.46 -14.04 -34.12
C THR A 511 -5.74 -13.78 -34.93
N ASN A 512 -6.30 -12.56 -34.86
CA ASN A 512 -7.48 -12.19 -35.65
C ASN A 512 -7.21 -12.19 -37.16
N VAL A 513 -6.01 -11.76 -37.58
CA VAL A 513 -5.59 -11.84 -38.99
C VAL A 513 -5.48 -13.31 -39.42
N GLU A 514 -4.88 -14.17 -38.62
CA GLU A 514 -4.76 -15.61 -38.91
C GLU A 514 -6.14 -16.30 -38.98
N ILE A 515 -7.05 -15.98 -38.06
CA ILE A 515 -8.44 -16.47 -38.11
C ILE A 515 -9.12 -16.01 -39.40
N SER A 516 -8.99 -14.73 -39.74
CA SER A 516 -9.58 -14.17 -40.97
C SER A 516 -9.03 -14.84 -42.23
N TYR A 517 -7.72 -15.11 -42.25
CA TYR A 517 -7.07 -15.83 -43.34
C TYR A 517 -7.58 -17.27 -43.47
N ARG A 518 -7.67 -18.01 -42.35
CA ARG A 518 -8.23 -19.37 -42.35
C ARG A 518 -9.69 -19.40 -42.77
N MET A 519 -10.49 -18.43 -42.33
CA MET A 519 -11.88 -18.27 -42.77
C MET A 519 -11.99 -17.97 -44.27
N ALA A 520 -11.08 -17.15 -44.82
CA ALA A 520 -11.04 -16.88 -46.25
C ALA A 520 -10.68 -18.14 -47.05
N GLN A 521 -9.73 -18.95 -46.56
CA GLN A 521 -9.38 -20.23 -47.18
C GLN A 521 -10.54 -21.22 -47.12
N ASP A 522 -11.20 -21.35 -45.97
CA ASP A 522 -12.37 -22.22 -45.81
C ASP A 522 -13.52 -21.79 -46.73
N SER A 523 -13.70 -20.47 -46.92
CA SER A 523 -14.67 -19.92 -47.88
C SER A 523 -14.38 -20.38 -49.33
N SER A 524 -13.11 -20.60 -49.71
CA SER A 524 -12.77 -21.17 -51.02
C SER A 524 -13.25 -22.62 -51.16
N SER A 525 -13.09 -23.43 -50.10
CA SER A 525 -13.61 -24.81 -50.07
C SER A 525 -15.14 -24.83 -50.14
N MET A 526 -15.81 -23.92 -49.41
CA MET A 526 -17.26 -23.74 -49.47
C MET A 526 -17.72 -23.38 -50.89
N ASN A 527 -16.98 -22.51 -51.58
CA ASN A 527 -17.25 -22.17 -52.99
C ASN A 527 -17.07 -23.39 -53.92
N ALA A 528 -16.01 -24.20 -53.72
CA ALA A 528 -15.78 -25.39 -54.54
C ALA A 528 -16.89 -26.43 -54.38
N VAL A 529 -17.33 -26.72 -53.15
CA VAL A 529 -18.47 -27.61 -52.88
C VAL A 529 -19.74 -27.05 -53.53
N THR A 530 -19.96 -25.73 -53.44
CA THR A 530 -21.11 -25.08 -54.08
C THR A 530 -21.06 -25.20 -55.60
N ILE A 531 -19.90 -25.05 -56.23
CA ILE A 531 -19.72 -25.25 -57.67
C ILE A 531 -20.00 -26.72 -58.04
N LEU A 532 -19.49 -27.67 -57.25
CA LEU A 532 -19.71 -29.09 -57.46
C LEU A 532 -21.19 -29.43 -57.40
N THR A 533 -21.92 -28.94 -56.39
CA THR A 533 -23.36 -29.16 -56.28
C THR A 533 -24.12 -28.51 -57.43
N LEU A 534 -23.73 -27.31 -57.88
CA LEU A 534 -24.33 -26.65 -59.05
C LEU A 534 -24.16 -27.46 -60.34
N ILE A 535 -23.05 -28.19 -60.52
CA ILE A 535 -22.79 -29.03 -61.70
C ILE A 535 -23.53 -30.37 -61.61
N PHE A 536 -23.48 -31.04 -60.46
CA PHE A 536 -24.01 -32.39 -60.32
C PHE A 536 -25.53 -32.43 -60.14
N LEU A 537 -26.13 -31.41 -59.53
CA LEU A 537 -27.56 -31.41 -59.22
C LEU A 537 -28.46 -31.45 -60.48
N PRO A 538 -28.15 -30.74 -61.59
CA PRO A 538 -28.86 -30.93 -62.85
C PRO A 538 -28.63 -32.31 -63.47
N GLY A 539 -27.42 -32.86 -63.37
CA GLY A 539 -27.07 -34.17 -63.92
C GLY A 539 -27.74 -35.34 -63.19
N THR A 540 -27.78 -35.30 -61.86
CA THR A 540 -28.48 -36.29 -61.04
C THR A 540 -29.99 -36.20 -61.24
N PHE A 541 -30.54 -35.00 -61.41
CA PHE A 541 -31.94 -34.83 -61.80
C PHE A 541 -32.23 -35.52 -63.14
N LEU A 542 -31.43 -35.24 -64.17
CA LEU A 542 -31.60 -35.84 -65.51
C LEU A 542 -31.50 -37.38 -65.46
N SER A 543 -30.50 -37.92 -64.75
CA SER A 543 -30.34 -39.36 -64.57
C SER A 543 -31.54 -39.99 -63.85
N THR A 544 -32.10 -39.31 -62.85
CA THR A 544 -33.30 -39.77 -62.14
C THR A 544 -34.52 -39.75 -63.05
N VAL A 545 -34.69 -38.71 -63.88
CA VAL A 545 -35.79 -38.63 -64.85
C VAL A 545 -35.74 -39.80 -65.84
N PHE A 546 -34.56 -40.09 -66.39
CA PHE A 546 -34.39 -41.21 -67.33
C PHE A 546 -34.43 -42.60 -66.68
N SER A 547 -34.09 -42.71 -65.39
CA SER A 547 -34.18 -43.97 -64.61
C SER A 547 -35.57 -44.22 -64.02
N SER A 548 -36.44 -43.20 -64.00
CA SER A 548 -37.79 -43.32 -63.48
C SER A 548 -38.66 -44.20 -64.39
N VAL A 549 -39.72 -44.78 -63.83
CA VAL A 549 -40.73 -45.65 -64.50
C VAL A 549 -41.52 -44.91 -65.61
N ALA A 550 -41.15 -43.66 -65.92
CA ALA A 550 -41.76 -42.86 -66.97
C ALA A 550 -41.36 -43.28 -68.39
N PHE A 551 -40.32 -44.09 -68.54
CA PHE A 551 -39.91 -44.70 -69.81
C PHE A 551 -39.92 -46.23 -69.68
N SER A 552 -40.71 -46.92 -70.51
CA SER A 552 -40.71 -48.39 -70.59
C SER A 552 -40.11 -48.85 -71.91
N SER A 553 -39.18 -49.81 -71.86
CA SER A 553 -38.62 -50.44 -73.07
C SER A 553 -39.63 -51.41 -73.67
N SER A 554 -40.15 -51.10 -74.85
CA SER A 554 -40.98 -52.00 -75.66
C SER A 554 -40.11 -53.08 -76.33
N GLU A 555 -40.64 -54.30 -76.50
CA GLU A 555 -39.99 -55.43 -77.22
C GLU A 555 -39.56 -55.09 -78.66
N THR A 556 -40.01 -53.97 -79.21
CA THR A 556 -39.66 -53.48 -80.57
C THR A 556 -38.53 -52.44 -80.59
N GLY A 557 -37.94 -52.09 -79.44
CA GLY A 557 -36.82 -51.15 -79.36
C GLY A 557 -37.19 -49.66 -79.48
N ALA A 558 -38.48 -49.32 -79.57
CA ALA A 558 -38.97 -47.95 -79.52
C ALA A 558 -39.22 -47.51 -78.05
N ALA A 559 -38.84 -46.27 -77.71
CA ALA A 559 -39.09 -45.71 -76.39
C ALA A 559 -40.57 -45.28 -76.26
N GLU A 560 -41.34 -45.91 -75.38
CA GLU A 560 -42.70 -45.52 -75.05
C GLU A 560 -42.73 -44.69 -73.76
N THR A 561 -43.41 -43.55 -73.79
CA THR A 561 -43.63 -42.69 -72.61
C THR A 561 -44.85 -43.16 -71.83
N THR A 562 -44.69 -43.47 -70.55
CA THR A 562 -45.78 -43.86 -69.65
C THR A 562 -46.71 -42.66 -69.36
N ASP A 563 -48.01 -42.88 -69.17
CA ASP A 563 -49.02 -41.84 -68.83
C ASP A 563 -48.67 -40.98 -67.60
N TRP A 564 -47.75 -41.44 -66.74
CA TRP A 564 -47.25 -40.73 -65.56
C TRP A 564 -46.22 -39.63 -65.85
N PHE A 565 -45.73 -39.49 -67.08
CA PHE A 565 -44.70 -38.50 -67.43
C PHE A 565 -45.22 -37.06 -67.44
N VAL A 566 -46.42 -36.83 -68.00
CA VAL A 566 -47.05 -35.50 -68.06
C VAL A 566 -47.30 -34.87 -66.67
N PRO A 567 -47.91 -35.56 -65.69
CA PRO A 567 -48.10 -34.99 -64.35
C PRO A 567 -46.77 -34.74 -63.62
N PHE A 568 -45.74 -35.54 -63.88
CA PHE A 568 -44.40 -35.32 -63.32
C PHE A 568 -43.76 -34.01 -63.80
N ILE A 569 -43.85 -33.69 -65.11
CA ILE A 569 -43.34 -32.44 -65.67
C ILE A 569 -44.08 -31.23 -65.08
N ILE A 570 -45.40 -31.30 -64.94
CA ILE A 570 -46.20 -30.22 -64.35
C ILE A 570 -45.77 -29.97 -62.90
N ALA A 571 -45.61 -31.02 -62.09
CA ALA A 571 -45.15 -30.90 -60.71
C ALA A 571 -43.74 -30.29 -60.61
N ALA A 572 -42.80 -30.72 -61.47
CA ALA A 572 -41.44 -30.19 -61.51
C ALA A 572 -41.40 -28.71 -61.90
N CYS A 573 -42.22 -28.29 -62.89
CA CYS A 573 -42.35 -26.89 -63.28
C CYS A 573 -42.90 -26.02 -62.14
N LEU A 574 -43.94 -26.49 -61.43
CA LEU A 574 -44.51 -25.77 -60.29
C LEU A 574 -43.50 -25.61 -59.15
N LEU A 575 -42.72 -26.65 -58.85
CA LEU A 575 -41.70 -26.61 -57.80
C LEU A 575 -40.54 -25.66 -58.17
N THR A 576 -40.13 -25.66 -59.45
CA THR A 576 -39.08 -24.77 -59.95
C THR A 576 -39.53 -23.31 -59.93
N VAL A 577 -40.72 -23.01 -60.43
CA VAL A 577 -41.30 -21.66 -60.41
C VAL A 577 -41.55 -21.21 -58.96
N GLY A 578 -42.00 -22.10 -58.09
CA GLY A 578 -42.19 -21.83 -56.67
C GLY A 578 -40.86 -21.47 -55.98
N SER A 579 -39.83 -22.28 -56.17
CA SER A 579 -38.49 -22.05 -55.62
C SER A 579 -37.88 -20.74 -56.14
N TRP A 580 -37.97 -20.50 -57.45
CA TRP A 580 -37.50 -19.25 -58.07
C TRP A 580 -38.26 -18.04 -57.56
N SER A 581 -39.58 -18.14 -57.42
CA SER A 581 -40.43 -17.07 -56.88
C SER A 581 -40.04 -16.73 -55.44
N VAL A 582 -39.85 -17.75 -54.58
CA VAL A 582 -39.41 -17.56 -53.18
C VAL A 582 -38.04 -16.89 -53.13
N TRP A 583 -37.07 -17.34 -53.93
CA TRP A 583 -35.74 -16.74 -53.99
C TRP A 583 -35.79 -15.29 -54.48
N TYR A 584 -36.52 -15.04 -55.57
CA TYR A 584 -36.68 -13.71 -56.15
C TYR A 584 -37.31 -12.76 -55.13
N PHE A 585 -38.40 -13.16 -54.48
CA PHE A 585 -39.09 -12.35 -53.48
C PHE A 585 -38.17 -12.03 -52.28
N ARG A 586 -37.39 -13.02 -51.81
CA ARG A 586 -36.38 -12.81 -50.75
C ARG A 586 -35.28 -11.83 -51.18
N SER A 587 -34.75 -12.00 -52.39
CA SER A 587 -33.65 -11.17 -52.92
C SER A 587 -34.07 -9.72 -53.14
N VAL A 588 -35.32 -9.51 -53.55
CA VAL A 588 -35.91 -8.19 -53.74
C VAL A 588 -36.15 -7.57 -52.37
N MET A 589 -36.84 -8.27 -51.45
CA MET A 589 -37.09 -7.79 -50.08
C MET A 589 -35.81 -7.38 -49.32
N ALA A 590 -34.71 -8.11 -49.48
CA ALA A 590 -33.42 -7.75 -48.90
C ALA A 590 -32.89 -6.40 -49.43
N ARG A 591 -33.03 -6.14 -50.74
CA ARG A 591 -32.68 -4.85 -51.36
C ARG A 591 -33.57 -3.71 -50.87
N TRP A 592 -34.88 -3.94 -50.71
CA TRP A 592 -35.80 -2.94 -50.14
C TRP A 592 -35.45 -2.60 -48.70
N ARG A 593 -35.13 -3.60 -47.86
CA ARG A 593 -34.72 -3.40 -46.46
C ARG A 593 -33.44 -2.58 -46.32
N LEU A 594 -32.42 -2.86 -47.14
CA LEU A 594 -31.17 -2.10 -47.13
C LEU A 594 -31.39 -0.64 -47.59
N SER A 595 -32.21 -0.45 -48.62
CA SER A 595 -32.60 0.87 -49.13
C SER A 595 -33.34 1.69 -48.07
N ALA A 596 -34.29 1.07 -47.36
CA ALA A 596 -35.04 1.70 -46.28
C ALA A 596 -34.14 2.08 -45.09
N PHE A 597 -33.22 1.19 -44.71
CA PHE A 597 -32.25 1.45 -43.64
C PHE A 597 -31.31 2.62 -43.98
N LEU A 598 -30.78 2.67 -45.21
CA LEU A 598 -29.93 3.77 -45.67
C LEU A 598 -30.70 5.10 -45.75
N ARG A 599 -31.97 5.09 -46.18
CA ARG A 599 -32.85 6.27 -46.16
C ARG A 599 -33.12 6.75 -44.72
N ALA A 600 -33.37 5.83 -43.78
CA ALA A 600 -33.56 6.17 -42.37
C ALA A 600 -32.28 6.75 -41.74
N LYS A 601 -31.11 6.18 -42.04
CA LYS A 601 -29.80 6.68 -41.55
C LYS A 601 -29.50 8.08 -42.10
N LYS A 602 -29.84 8.36 -43.36
CA LYS A 602 -29.67 9.68 -44.00
C LYS A 602 -30.66 10.71 -43.45
N ALA A 603 -31.88 10.29 -43.08
CA ALA A 603 -32.85 11.14 -42.39
C ALA A 603 -32.39 11.50 -40.96
N LEU A 604 -31.83 10.54 -40.22
CA LEU A 604 -31.24 10.77 -38.90
C LEU A 604 -30.00 11.68 -38.95
N SER A 605 -29.13 11.53 -39.96
CA SER A 605 -27.98 12.43 -40.11
C SER A 605 -28.37 13.85 -40.49
N ARG A 606 -29.48 14.04 -41.24
CA ARG A 606 -30.04 15.36 -41.53
C ARG A 606 -30.66 16.01 -40.29
N ARG A 607 -31.42 15.26 -39.47
CA ARG A 607 -31.92 15.78 -38.17
C ARG A 607 -30.78 16.22 -37.25
N ARG A 608 -29.73 15.39 -37.12
CA ARG A 608 -28.55 15.73 -36.31
C ARG A 608 -27.79 16.97 -36.81
N LYS A 609 -27.92 17.34 -38.09
CA LYS A 609 -27.30 18.53 -38.69
C LYS A 609 -28.19 19.78 -38.59
N VAL A 610 -29.50 19.61 -38.46
CA VAL A 610 -30.46 20.71 -38.24
C VAL A 610 -30.51 21.09 -36.75
N ASP A 611 -30.40 20.11 -35.84
CA ASP A 611 -30.39 20.36 -34.39
C ASP A 611 -29.02 20.82 -33.85
N GLY A 612 -27.96 20.80 -34.68
CA GLY A 612 -26.60 21.22 -34.30
C GLY A 612 -26.10 22.48 -35.00
N GLY A 613 -26.96 23.20 -35.72
CA GLY A 613 -26.61 24.36 -36.55
C GLY A 613 -27.43 25.63 -36.28
N GLY A 614 -28.25 25.66 -35.24
CA GLY A 614 -28.96 26.86 -34.78
C GLY A 614 -28.48 27.22 -33.37
N ASP A 615 -28.17 28.50 -33.17
CA ASP A 615 -27.73 29.17 -31.93
C ASP A 615 -26.22 29.12 -31.62
N ILE A 616 -25.42 29.91 -32.37
CA ILE A 616 -24.52 30.94 -31.79
C ILE A 616 -24.35 32.07 -32.82
N VAL A 617 -25.17 33.12 -32.70
CA VAL A 617 -24.76 34.52 -32.95
C VAL A 617 -25.12 35.29 -31.69
#